data_AF-A0AAN7D0J0-F1
#
_entry.id   AF-A0AAN7D0J0-F1
#
_cell.length_a   1.000
_cell.length_b   1.000
_cell.length_c   1.000
_cell.angle_alpha   90.00
_cell.angle_beta   90.00
_cell.angle_gamma   90.00
#
_symmetry.space_group_name_H-M   'P 1'
#
loop_
_entity.id
_entity.type
_entity.pdbx_description
1 polymer ?
#
loop_
_entity_poly.entity_id
_entity_poly.type
_entity_poly.pdbx_seq_one_letter_code
_entity_poly.pdbx_strand_id
1 'polypeptide(L)'
;MNSDDLMSDPAHPANHPADSKAAGAWNTKKFRDEYEMYKNRLQDQRFSVAEYPDPLSPRPPHPKQYPSGTSPELERSLQELIAQVKAERGGGGGGSAA
;
A
#
# COMPACT_ATOMS: atom_id res chain seq x y z
N MET A 1 27.39 2.39 7.24
CA MET A 1 26.17 1.58 7.38
C MET A 1 26.31 0.35 6.50
N ASN A 2 26.11 -0.85 7.05
CA ASN A 2 26.19 -2.10 6.30
C ASN A 2 24.86 -2.35 5.58
N SER A 3 24.89 -2.83 4.34
CA SER A 3 23.72 -3.05 3.48
C SER A 3 22.85 -4.24 3.88
N ASP A 4 23.31 -5.07 4.83
CA ASP A 4 22.62 -6.27 5.33
C ASP A 4 21.36 -5.94 6.15
N ASP A 5 21.33 -4.79 6.82
CA ASP A 5 20.19 -4.39 7.68
C ASP A 5 18.93 -3.97 6.89
N LEU A 6 19.03 -3.79 5.56
CA LEU A 6 17.93 -3.27 4.74
C LEU A 6 17.02 -4.36 4.13
N MET A 7 17.37 -5.64 4.27
CA MET A 7 16.67 -6.76 3.64
C MET A 7 16.15 -7.81 4.65
N SER A 8 15.92 -7.41 5.90
CA SER A 8 15.23 -8.28 6.86
C SER A 8 13.73 -8.33 6.56
N ASP A 9 13.33 -9.18 5.63
CA ASP A 9 11.94 -9.54 5.35
C ASP A 9 11.39 -10.42 6.51
N PRO A 10 10.33 -10.00 7.21
CA PRO A 10 9.76 -10.75 8.34
C PRO A 10 9.11 -12.09 7.94
N ALA A 11 9.05 -12.45 6.65
CA ALA A 11 8.55 -13.74 6.19
C ALA A 11 9.58 -14.88 6.19
N HIS A 12 10.86 -14.62 6.52
CA HIS A 12 11.88 -15.68 6.61
C HIS A 12 11.89 -16.33 8.01
N PRO A 13 11.70 -17.66 8.14
CA PRO A 13 11.98 -18.34 9.40
C PRO A 13 13.49 -18.22 9.68
N ALA A 14 13.84 -17.53 10.76
CA ALA A 14 15.21 -17.36 11.21
C ALA A 14 15.88 -18.73 11.48
N ASN A 15 16.67 -19.19 10.52
CA ASN A 15 17.60 -20.29 10.74
C ASN A 15 18.89 -20.03 9.96
N HIS A 16 19.70 -19.10 10.47
CA HIS A 16 21.08 -18.95 10.05
C HIS A 16 21.98 -19.80 10.96
N PRO A 17 22.63 -20.86 10.46
CA PRO A 17 24.03 -21.07 10.75
C PRO A 17 24.83 -20.29 9.70
N ALA A 18 25.53 -19.27 10.17
CA ALA A 18 26.54 -18.57 9.39
C ALA A 18 27.65 -19.56 9.02
N ASP A 19 27.84 -19.80 7.72
CA ASP A 19 29.12 -20.24 7.18
C ASP A 19 29.31 -19.71 5.76
N SER A 20 30.01 -18.58 5.72
CA SER A 20 30.50 -17.91 4.53
C SER A 20 31.63 -18.73 3.88
N LYS A 21 31.35 -19.48 2.81
CA LYS A 21 32.25 -19.73 1.66
C LYS A 21 31.72 -20.85 0.76
N ALA A 22 30.78 -20.53 -0.11
CA ALA A 22 30.69 -21.14 -1.42
C ALA A 22 29.86 -20.21 -2.30
N ALA A 23 30.51 -19.46 -3.17
CA ALA A 23 29.83 -18.87 -4.31
C ALA A 23 29.07 -20.01 -5.02
N GLY A 24 27.74 -19.89 -5.05
CA GLY A 24 26.76 -20.73 -5.70
C GLY A 24 27.25 -22.06 -6.28
N ALA A 25 27.08 -23.14 -5.53
CA ALA A 25 26.98 -24.46 -6.14
C ALA A 25 25.51 -24.68 -6.58
N TRP A 26 25.15 -24.13 -7.75
CA TRP A 26 23.81 -24.20 -8.37
C TRP A 26 23.39 -25.63 -8.74
N ASN A 27 24.27 -26.61 -8.52
CA ASN A 27 24.03 -28.00 -8.85
C ASN A 27 24.15 -28.93 -7.63
N THR A 28 23.89 -28.42 -6.44
CA THR A 28 23.77 -29.24 -5.22
C THR A 28 22.40 -29.88 -5.14
N LYS A 29 22.30 -31.03 -4.45
CA LYS A 29 21.01 -31.69 -4.21
C LYS A 29 20.01 -30.74 -3.53
N LYS A 30 20.48 -29.98 -2.53
CA LYS A 30 19.65 -29.01 -1.79
C LYS A 30 19.10 -27.92 -2.71
N PHE A 31 19.93 -27.34 -3.56
CA PHE A 31 19.49 -26.34 -4.53
C PHE A 31 18.43 -26.90 -5.50
N ARG A 32 18.60 -28.15 -5.98
CA ARG A 32 17.60 -28.77 -6.86
C ARG A 32 16.27 -29.01 -6.14
N ASP A 33 16.31 -29.49 -4.90
CA ASP A 33 15.11 -29.73 -4.09
C ASP A 33 14.36 -28.40 -3.83
N GLU A 34 15.08 -27.32 -3.50
CA GLU A 34 14.51 -25.97 -3.31
C GLU A 34 13.97 -25.39 -4.62
N TYR A 35 14.71 -25.52 -5.72
CA TYR A 35 14.28 -25.07 -7.03
C TYR A 35 12.97 -25.72 -7.46
N GLU A 36 12.84 -27.04 -7.30
CA GLU A 36 11.59 -27.75 -7.64
C GLU A 36 10.44 -27.35 -6.70
N MET A 37 10.70 -27.12 -5.41
CA MET A 37 9.70 -26.58 -4.49
C MET A 37 9.18 -25.21 -4.94
N TYR A 38 10.07 -24.27 -5.27
CA TYR A 38 9.68 -22.94 -5.74
C TYR A 38 9.01 -22.97 -7.11
N LYS A 39 9.50 -23.80 -8.03
CA LYS A 39 8.89 -24.02 -9.34
C LYS A 39 7.46 -24.55 -9.20
N ASN A 40 7.24 -25.54 -8.34
CA ASN A 40 5.89 -26.06 -8.08
C ASN A 40 4.98 -25.00 -7.45
N ARG A 41 5.50 -24.19 -6.53
CA ARG A 41 4.74 -23.05 -5.95
C ARG A 41 4.38 -22.01 -7.01
N LEU A 42 5.29 -21.71 -7.94
CA LEU A 42 5.05 -20.73 -9.00
C LEU A 42 4.08 -21.26 -10.08
N GLN A 43 4.03 -22.57 -10.26
CA GLN A 43 3.10 -23.27 -11.15
C GLN A 43 1.73 -23.57 -10.50
N ASP A 44 1.52 -23.15 -9.25
CA ASP A 44 0.28 -23.39 -8.53
C ASP A 44 -0.89 -22.75 -9.26
N GLN A 45 -1.73 -23.59 -9.87
CA GLN A 45 -2.91 -23.18 -10.63
C GLN A 45 -3.96 -22.48 -9.76
N ARG A 46 -3.84 -22.57 -8.43
CA ARG A 46 -4.71 -21.86 -7.49
C ARG A 46 -4.30 -20.40 -7.29
N PHE A 47 -3.07 -20.03 -7.65
CA PHE A 47 -2.64 -18.64 -7.56
C PHE A 47 -3.22 -17.83 -8.73
N SER A 48 -4.12 -16.90 -8.41
CA SER A 48 -4.72 -15.99 -9.39
C SER A 48 -4.38 -14.55 -9.03
N VAL A 49 -3.67 -13.85 -9.92
CA VAL A 49 -3.36 -12.41 -9.74
C VAL A 49 -4.64 -11.57 -9.63
N ALA A 50 -5.76 -12.03 -10.20
CA ALA A 50 -7.04 -11.36 -10.10
C ALA A 50 -7.64 -11.37 -8.68
N GLU A 51 -7.23 -12.30 -7.83
CA GLU A 51 -7.68 -12.38 -6.42
C GLU A 51 -6.94 -11.40 -5.51
N TYR A 52 -5.82 -10.85 -5.97
CA TYR A 52 -5.02 -9.88 -5.23
C TYR A 52 -5.30 -8.48 -5.79
N PRO A 53 -6.24 -7.73 -5.21
CA PRO A 53 -6.56 -6.39 -5.69
C PRO A 53 -5.32 -5.50 -5.60
N ASP A 54 -5.14 -4.66 -6.63
CA ASP A 54 -4.03 -3.72 -6.71
C ASP A 54 -4.01 -2.81 -5.46
N PRO A 55 -2.91 -2.81 -4.67
CA PRO A 55 -2.83 -2.01 -3.45
C PRO A 55 -2.88 -0.50 -3.72
N LEU A 56 -2.57 -0.07 -4.94
CA LEU A 56 -2.60 1.32 -5.37
C LEU A 56 -3.91 1.70 -6.06
N SER A 57 -4.79 0.72 -6.32
CA SER A 57 -6.07 1.01 -6.93
C SER A 57 -6.96 1.84 -5.99
N PRO A 58 -7.72 2.81 -6.53
CA PRO A 58 -8.73 3.51 -5.75
C PRO A 58 -9.71 2.49 -5.17
N ARG A 59 -9.72 2.36 -3.84
CA ARG A 59 -10.68 1.46 -3.19
C ARG A 59 -12.10 1.95 -3.51
N PRO A 60 -13.05 1.04 -3.77
CA PRO A 60 -14.43 1.45 -3.95
C PRO A 60 -14.87 2.22 -2.70
N PRO A 61 -15.66 3.29 -2.86
CA PRO A 61 -16.13 4.09 -1.74
C PRO A 61 -16.82 3.15 -0.74
N HIS A 62 -16.35 3.16 0.51
CA HIS A 62 -16.93 2.32 1.55
C HIS A 62 -18.43 2.66 1.65
N PRO A 63 -19.36 1.69 1.68
CA PRO A 63 -20.79 1.96 1.79
C PRO A 63 -21.20 2.79 3.02
N LYS A 64 -20.31 2.89 4.01
CA LYS A 64 -20.37 3.86 5.10
C LYS A 64 -19.56 5.08 4.68
N GLN A 65 -20.06 5.83 3.70
CA GLN A 65 -19.42 7.07 3.22
C GLN A 65 -19.31 8.11 4.34
N TYR A 66 -20.16 8.00 5.36
CA TYR A 66 -20.13 8.86 6.52
C TYR A 66 -19.32 8.21 7.65
N PRO A 67 -18.15 8.75 8.02
CA PRO A 67 -17.51 8.40 9.28
C PRO A 67 -18.48 8.63 10.45
N SER A 68 -18.34 7.82 11.50
CA SER A 68 -19.19 7.91 12.71
C SER A 68 -19.29 9.35 13.20
N GLY A 69 -20.51 9.88 13.29
CA GLY A 69 -20.78 11.25 13.73
C GLY A 69 -20.90 12.29 12.61
N THR A 70 -20.69 11.92 11.34
CA THR A 70 -21.06 12.78 10.21
C THR A 70 -22.44 12.39 9.70
N SER A 71 -23.34 13.36 9.61
CA SER A 71 -24.69 13.18 9.09
C SER A 71 -24.87 14.01 7.81
N PRO A 72 -25.78 13.63 6.91
CA PRO A 72 -26.05 14.40 5.69
C PRO A 72 -26.64 15.80 5.98
N GLU A 73 -27.20 16.03 7.17
CA GLU A 73 -27.60 17.36 7.64
C GLU A 73 -26.38 18.21 8.01
N LEU A 74 -25.38 17.62 8.66
CA LEU A 74 -24.13 18.31 9.01
C LEU A 74 -23.36 18.71 7.75
N GLU A 75 -23.30 17.84 6.74
CA GLU A 75 -22.67 18.17 5.45
C GLU A 75 -23.35 19.38 4.78
N ARG A 76 -24.69 19.43 4.76
CA ARG A 76 -25.45 20.56 4.21
C ARG A 76 -25.14 21.87 4.95
N SER A 77 -25.13 21.84 6.28
CA SER A 77 -24.79 23.00 7.09
C SER A 77 -23.36 23.51 6.83
N LEU A 78 -22.39 22.59 6.67
CA LEU A 78 -21.02 22.98 6.32
C LEU A 78 -20.94 23.60 4.92
N GLN A 79 -21.67 23.06 3.94
CA GLN A 79 -21.70 23.61 2.58
C GLN A 79 -22.28 25.04 2.55
N GLU A 80 -23.35 25.29 3.30
CA GLU A 80 -23.94 26.63 3.47
C GLU A 80 -22.95 27.60 4.10
N LEU A 81 -22.26 27.19 5.18
CA LEU A 81 -21.24 28.01 5.84
C LEU A 81 -20.08 28.35 4.89
N ILE A 82 -19.60 27.39 4.10
CA ILE A 82 -18.55 27.61 3.10
C ILE A 82 -19.01 28.61 2.04
N ALA A 83 -20.26 28.51 1.58
CA ALA A 83 -20.82 29.44 0.60
C ALA A 83 -20.89 30.87 1.16
N GLN A 84 -21.34 31.01 2.40
CA GLN A 84 -21.39 32.30 3.10
C GLN A 84 -19.98 32.91 3.26
N VAL A 85 -19.02 32.15 3.79
CA VAL A 85 -17.65 32.64 3.98
C VAL A 85 -16.98 33.00 2.65
N LYS A 86 -17.23 32.24 1.58
CA LYS A 86 -16.73 32.58 0.23
C LYS A 86 -17.36 33.85 -0.32
N ALA A 87 -18.66 34.06 -0.10
CA ALA A 87 -19.34 35.28 -0.53
C ALA A 87 -18.82 36.51 0.23
N GLU A 88 -18.65 36.39 1.55
CA GLU A 88 -18.11 37.46 2.40
C GLU A 88 -16.63 37.75 2.10
N ARG A 89 -15.82 36.72 1.86
CA ARG A 89 -14.39 36.87 1.53
C ARG A 89 -14.13 37.29 0.08
N GLY A 90 -15.05 36.99 -0.84
CA GLY A 90 -15.00 37.42 -2.24
C GLY A 90 -15.43 38.87 -2.46
N GLY A 91 -16.06 39.53 -1.46
CA GLY A 91 -16.47 40.93 -1.53
C GLY A 91 -15.45 41.95 -1.02
N GLY A 92 -14.32 41.51 -0.44
CA GLY A 92 -13.34 42.37 0.24
C GLY A 92 -11.95 42.46 -0.43
N GLY A 93 -11.79 41.92 -1.64
CA GLY A 93 -10.47 41.79 -2.29
C GLY A 93 -10.48 42.20 -3.76
N GLY A 94 -10.98 43.40 -4.08
CA GLY A 94 -11.03 43.94 -5.43
C GLY A 94 -10.49 45.38 -5.51
N GLY A 95 -9.16 45.51 -5.63
CA GLY A 95 -8.47 46.55 -6.41
C GLY A 95 -8.58 48.01 -5.95
N SER A 96 -7.56 48.51 -5.25
CA SER A 96 -7.05 49.86 -5.46
C SER A 96 -5.79 49.75 -6.32
N ALA A 97 -5.96 49.96 -7.62
CA ALA A 97 -4.87 50.12 -8.58
C ALA A 97 -4.40 51.58 -8.57
N ALA A 98 -3.11 51.74 -8.87
CA ALA A 98 -2.29 52.95 -8.91
C ALA A 98 -2.94 54.22 -9.49
#